data_AF-A0AAV6BTS8-F1
#
_entry.id   AF-A0AAV6BTS8-F1
#
_cell.length_a   1.000
_cell.length_b   1.000
_cell.length_c   1.000
_cell.angle_alpha   90.00
_cell.angle_beta   90.00
_cell.angle_gamma   90.00
#
_symmetry.space_group_name_H-M   'P 1'
#
loop_
_entity.id
_entity.type
_entity.pdbx_description
1 polymer ?
#
loop_
_entity_poly.entity_id
_entity_poly.type
_entity_poly.pdbx_seq_one_letter_code
_entity_poly.pdbx_strand_id
1 'polypeptide(L)'
;MARVAAPSDAEQRLLALAREMEGLGADALPGAIRTLAAAYPPDGELPAAVHRAWLATRADKTAALALAWAREQLRLGLQGVIEATPPSARGVLGLPAETLAWLLLAACESLAHEPPSAAADRLRLLLQLTGRSGSPG
;
A
#
# COMPACT_ATOMS: atom_id res chain seq x y z
N MET A 1 20.67 24.77 -14.67
CA MET A 1 19.87 24.02 -13.68
C MET A 1 18.77 23.29 -14.43
N ALA A 2 18.73 21.96 -14.38
CA ALA A 2 17.65 21.20 -15.01
C ALA A 2 16.36 21.48 -14.24
N ARG A 3 15.29 21.89 -14.94
CA ARG A 3 13.98 22.13 -14.32
C ARG A 3 13.41 20.78 -13.89
N VAL A 4 13.23 20.59 -12.59
CA VAL A 4 12.55 19.40 -12.06
C VAL A 4 11.13 19.41 -12.60
N ALA A 5 10.74 18.35 -13.30
CA ALA A 5 9.37 18.19 -13.78
C ALA A 5 8.43 18.11 -12.57
N ALA A 6 7.23 18.67 -12.68
CA ALA A 6 6.24 18.56 -11.62
C ALA A 6 5.87 17.08 -11.40
N PRO A 7 5.66 16.63 -10.15
CA PRO A 7 5.25 15.26 -9.87
C PRO A 7 3.94 14.92 -10.59
N SER A 8 3.86 13.72 -11.17
CA SER A 8 2.63 13.22 -11.77
C SER A 8 1.51 13.04 -10.74
N ASP A 9 0.26 12.95 -11.21
CA ASP A 9 -0.90 12.64 -10.36
C ASP A 9 -0.69 11.33 -9.54
N ALA A 10 -0.07 10.32 -10.16
CA ALA A 10 0.27 9.07 -9.48
C ALA A 10 1.28 9.28 -8.33
N GLU A 11 2.37 10.03 -8.58
CA GLU A 11 3.35 10.37 -7.54
C GLU A 11 2.70 11.13 -6.39
N GLN A 12 1.86 12.12 -6.69
CA GLN A 12 1.19 12.92 -5.66
C GLN A 12 0.29 12.06 -4.77
N ARG A 13 -0.51 11.17 -5.36
CA ARG A 13 -1.42 10.28 -4.62
C ARG A 13 -0.67 9.24 -3.79
N LEU A 14 0.39 8.64 -4.35
CA LEU A 14 1.25 7.69 -3.61
C LEU A 14 1.93 8.37 -2.42
N LEU A 15 2.49 9.56 -2.63
CA LEU A 15 3.14 10.32 -1.56
C LEU A 15 2.15 10.83 -0.51
N ALA A 16 0.91 11.15 -0.89
CA ALA A 16 -0.14 11.48 0.07
C ALA A 16 -0.48 10.27 0.95
N LEU A 17 -0.69 9.11 0.33
CA LEU A 17 -0.97 7.88 1.05
C LEU A 17 0.20 7.44 1.95
N ALA A 18 1.44 7.66 1.51
CA ALA A 18 2.62 7.41 2.33
C ALA A 18 2.63 8.26 3.61
N ARG A 19 2.33 9.56 3.50
CA ARG A 19 2.19 10.45 4.66
C ARG A 19 1.04 10.04 5.59
N GLU A 20 -0.07 9.55 5.03
CA GLU A 20 -1.15 8.99 5.84
C GLU A 20 -0.64 7.79 6.66
N MET A 21 0.14 6.89 6.07
CA MET A 21 0.71 5.73 6.78
C MET A 21 1.67 6.15 7.90
N GLU A 22 2.55 7.13 7.64
CA GLU A 22 3.49 7.67 8.63
C GLU A 22 2.78 8.31 9.83
N GLY A 23 1.55 8.79 9.66
CA GLY A 23 0.73 9.37 10.73
C GLY A 23 -0.03 8.36 11.60
N LEU A 24 0.04 7.06 11.28
CA LEU A 24 -0.69 6.02 12.01
C LEU A 24 0.07 5.51 13.24
N GLY A 25 -0.66 5.23 14.33
CA GLY A 25 -0.10 4.74 15.60
C GLY A 25 0.10 3.21 15.68
N ALA A 26 0.61 2.74 16.82
CA ALA A 26 1.02 1.34 17.05
C ALA A 26 -0.09 0.28 16.87
N ASP A 27 -1.36 0.62 17.12
CA ASP A 27 -2.50 -0.32 16.97
C ASP A 27 -3.22 -0.18 15.62
N ALA A 28 -2.62 0.52 14.66
CA ALA A 28 -3.29 0.94 13.44
C ALA A 28 -3.16 -0.03 12.26
N LEU A 29 -2.47 -1.18 12.38
CA LEU A 29 -2.24 -2.07 11.22
C LEU A 29 -3.53 -2.51 10.49
N PRO A 30 -4.61 -2.95 11.18
CA PRO A 30 -5.87 -3.23 10.49
C PRO A 30 -6.49 -1.99 9.81
N GLY A 31 -6.27 -0.81 10.39
CA GLY A 31 -6.68 0.47 9.80
C GLY A 31 -5.88 0.81 8.55
N ALA A 32 -4.55 0.68 8.61
CA ALA A 32 -3.64 0.88 7.49
C ALA A 32 -4.00 -0.01 6.30
N ILE A 33 -4.30 -1.29 6.53
CA ILE A 33 -4.73 -2.23 5.48
C ILE A 33 -6.05 -1.79 4.85
N ARG A 34 -7.02 -1.34 5.67
CA ARG A 34 -8.29 -0.80 5.15
C ARG A 34 -8.08 0.46 4.31
N THR A 35 -7.23 1.38 4.76
CA THR A 35 -6.88 2.60 4.03
C THR A 35 -6.20 2.28 2.70
N LEU A 36 -5.21 1.36 2.70
CA LEU A 36 -4.55 0.91 1.48
C LEU A 36 -5.54 0.24 0.52
N ALA A 37 -6.37 -0.69 1.01
CA ALA A 37 -7.36 -1.35 0.16
C ALA A 37 -8.39 -0.37 -0.44
N ALA A 38 -8.80 0.64 0.33
CA ALA A 38 -9.68 1.71 -0.16
C ALA A 38 -9.02 2.61 -1.21
N ALA A 39 -7.68 2.68 -1.24
CA ALA A 39 -6.93 3.37 -2.28
C ALA A 39 -6.76 2.53 -3.56
N TYR A 40 -6.89 1.21 -3.48
CA TYR A 40 -6.80 0.27 -4.61
C TYR A 40 -8.12 -0.49 -4.88
N PRO A 41 -9.30 0.17 -4.97
CA PRO A 41 -10.51 -0.52 -5.36
C PRO A 41 -10.46 -0.89 -6.85
N PRO A 42 -11.30 -1.85 -7.29
CA PRO A 42 -11.57 -2.05 -8.71
C PRO A 42 -11.99 -0.72 -9.36
N ASP A 43 -11.42 -0.42 -10.54
CA ASP A 43 -11.65 0.83 -11.28
C ASP A 43 -11.25 2.12 -10.53
N GLY A 44 -10.42 2.01 -9.49
CA GLY A 44 -9.97 3.13 -8.67
C GLY A 44 -9.06 4.13 -9.39
N GLU A 45 -9.12 5.40 -8.95
CA GLU A 45 -8.33 6.48 -9.54
C GLU A 45 -6.81 6.31 -9.39
N LEU A 46 -6.35 5.87 -8.22
CA LEU A 46 -4.92 5.64 -7.97
C LEU A 46 -4.35 4.52 -8.86
N PRO A 47 -4.93 3.30 -8.93
CA PRO A 47 -4.48 2.28 -9.87
C PRO A 47 -4.43 2.77 -11.32
N ALA A 48 -5.47 3.51 -11.75
CA ALA A 48 -5.52 4.06 -13.11
C ALA A 48 -4.42 5.11 -13.34
N ALA A 49 -4.16 5.99 -12.36
CA ALA A 49 -3.10 6.99 -12.42
C ALA A 49 -1.71 6.33 -12.48
N VAL A 50 -1.44 5.33 -11.63
CA VAL A 50 -0.18 4.57 -11.62
C VAL A 50 0.04 3.87 -12.96
N HIS A 51 -0.99 3.23 -13.51
CA HIS A 51 -0.89 2.57 -14.82
C HIS A 51 -0.55 3.56 -15.94
N ARG A 52 -1.26 4.71 -16.00
CA ARG A 52 -0.97 5.77 -16.97
C ARG A 52 0.44 6.32 -16.82
N ALA A 53 0.88 6.59 -15.59
CA ALA A 53 2.22 7.07 -15.30
C ALA A 53 3.27 6.06 -15.77
N TRP A 54 3.11 4.77 -15.42
CA TRP A 54 4.02 3.72 -15.83
C TRP A 54 4.17 3.60 -17.36
N LEU A 55 3.06 3.72 -18.12
CA LEU A 55 3.12 3.76 -19.58
C LEU A 55 3.87 5.00 -20.10
N ALA A 56 3.63 6.16 -19.50
CA ALA A 56 4.24 7.43 -19.91
C ALA A 56 5.74 7.50 -19.59
N THR A 57 6.20 6.87 -18.50
CA THR A 57 7.60 6.93 -18.06
C THR A 57 8.52 5.92 -18.73
N ARG A 58 8.03 5.07 -19.64
CA ARG A 58 8.84 3.98 -20.24
C ARG A 58 10.13 4.43 -20.92
N ALA A 59 10.15 5.63 -21.50
CA ALA A 59 11.31 6.20 -22.16
C ALA A 59 12.09 7.21 -21.28
N ASP A 60 11.58 7.53 -20.10
CA ASP A 60 12.15 8.53 -19.18
C ASP A 60 12.57 7.85 -17.86
N LYS A 61 13.89 7.60 -17.74
CA LYS A 61 14.46 6.97 -16.54
C LYS A 61 14.25 7.80 -15.27
N THR A 62 14.26 9.13 -15.36
CA THR A 62 14.08 10.00 -14.20
C THR A 62 12.64 9.93 -13.72
N ALA A 63 11.67 10.01 -14.63
CA ALA A 63 10.27 9.89 -14.27
C ALA A 63 9.92 8.48 -13.76
N ALA A 64 10.50 7.42 -14.36
CA ALA A 64 10.32 6.05 -13.89
C ALA A 64 10.87 5.86 -12.47
N LEU A 65 12.03 6.46 -12.17
CA LEU A 65 12.62 6.44 -10.83
C LEU A 65 11.75 7.22 -9.82
N ALA A 66 11.22 8.38 -10.21
CA ALA A 66 10.35 9.17 -9.34
C ALA A 66 9.05 8.42 -8.98
N LEU A 67 8.42 7.76 -9.95
CA LEU A 67 7.25 6.91 -9.72
C LEU A 67 7.57 5.72 -8.80
N ALA A 68 8.69 5.02 -9.06
CA ALA A 68 9.13 3.91 -8.22
C ALA A 68 9.43 4.35 -6.80
N TRP A 69 10.06 5.52 -6.64
CA TRP A 69 10.35 6.10 -5.33
C TRP A 69 9.07 6.50 -4.57
N ALA A 70 8.08 7.08 -5.25
CA ALA A 70 6.79 7.40 -4.62
C ALA A 70 6.08 6.14 -4.08
N ARG A 71 6.12 5.03 -4.84
CA ARG A 71 5.61 3.73 -4.37
C ARG A 71 6.43 3.18 -3.20
N GLU A 72 7.74 3.35 -3.22
CA GLU A 72 8.63 2.92 -2.14
C GLU A 72 8.38 3.69 -0.84
N GLN A 73 8.11 4.99 -0.91
CA GLN A 73 7.71 5.78 0.27
C GLN A 73 6.45 5.21 0.92
N LEU A 74 5.48 4.75 0.13
CA LEU A 74 4.28 4.09 0.66
C LEU A 74 4.62 2.76 1.37
N ARG A 75 5.52 1.97 0.80
CA ARG A 75 6.00 0.71 1.42
C ARG A 75 6.72 0.99 2.74
N LEU A 76 7.59 2.00 2.79
CA LEU A 76 8.32 2.40 3.99
C LEU A 76 7.37 2.91 5.08
N GLY A 77 6.37 3.72 4.72
CA GLY A 77 5.32 4.15 5.66
C GLY A 77 4.57 2.97 6.26
N LEU A 78 4.16 1.99 5.43
CA LEU A 78 3.52 0.76 5.92
C LEU A 78 4.45 -0.09 6.80
N GLN A 79 5.75 -0.18 6.45
CA GLN A 79 6.74 -0.85 7.27
C GLN A 79 6.84 -0.22 8.66
N GLY A 80 6.84 1.11 8.76
CA GLY A 80 6.83 1.83 10.03
C GLY A 80 5.62 1.47 10.91
N VAL A 81 4.43 1.36 10.31
CA VAL A 81 3.21 0.89 11.02
C VAL A 81 3.40 -0.53 11.56
N ILE A 82 3.95 -1.44 10.75
CA ILE A 82 4.19 -2.83 11.17
C ILE A 82 5.24 -2.90 12.28
N GLU A 83 6.32 -2.13 12.19
CA GLU A 83 7.35 -2.06 13.22
C GLU A 83 6.83 -1.51 14.54
N ALA A 84 5.94 -0.51 14.50
CA ALA A 84 5.25 0.02 15.68
C ALA A 84 4.21 -0.96 16.25
N THR A 85 3.67 -1.86 15.43
CA THR A 85 2.70 -2.88 15.87
C THR A 85 3.40 -3.94 16.73
N PRO A 86 2.87 -4.32 17.91
CA PRO A 86 3.45 -5.38 18.72
C PRO A 86 3.55 -6.71 17.95
N PRO A 87 4.62 -7.52 18.11
CA PRO A 87 4.76 -8.79 17.38
C PRO A 87 3.56 -9.74 17.51
N SER A 88 2.90 -9.76 18.67
CA SER A 88 1.67 -10.54 18.92
C SER A 88 0.46 -10.09 18.10
N ALA A 89 0.48 -8.86 17.59
CA ALA A 89 -0.57 -8.22 16.81
C ALA A 89 -0.22 -8.08 15.30
N ARG A 90 0.94 -8.57 14.85
CA ARG A 90 1.36 -8.54 13.43
C ARG A 90 0.76 -9.67 12.58
N GLY A 91 0.02 -10.59 13.21
CA GLY A 91 -0.61 -11.72 12.53
C GLY A 91 0.25 -13.00 12.50
N VAL A 92 -0.12 -13.93 11.61
CA VAL A 92 0.30 -15.34 11.70
C VAL A 92 1.63 -15.63 10.97
N LEU A 93 2.08 -14.73 10.09
CA LEU A 93 3.12 -15.03 9.13
C LEU A 93 4.56 -14.97 9.70
N GLY A 94 4.77 -14.37 10.88
CA GLY A 94 6.08 -14.32 11.53
C GLY A 94 7.20 -13.69 10.68
N LEU A 95 6.84 -12.89 9.66
CA LEU A 95 7.77 -12.32 8.70
C LEU A 95 8.46 -11.07 9.24
N PRO A 96 9.67 -10.73 8.74
CA PRO A 96 10.26 -9.42 8.93
C PRO A 96 9.31 -8.31 8.46
N ALA A 97 9.34 -7.15 9.12
CA ALA A 97 8.43 -6.05 8.84
C ALA A 97 8.54 -5.56 7.38
N GLU A 98 9.76 -5.49 6.85
CA GLU A 98 10.03 -5.15 5.45
C GLU A 98 9.32 -6.10 4.48
N THR A 99 9.49 -7.41 4.66
CA THR A 99 8.87 -8.44 3.82
C THR A 99 7.34 -8.41 3.94
N LEU A 100 6.82 -8.23 5.16
CA LEU A 100 5.39 -8.14 5.39
C LEU A 100 4.79 -6.89 4.73
N ALA A 101 5.46 -5.74 4.82
CA ALA A 101 5.05 -4.51 4.16
C ALA A 101 5.00 -4.68 2.63
N TRP A 102 6.04 -5.30 2.05
CA TRP A 102 6.07 -5.58 0.62
C TRP A 102 4.90 -6.47 0.18
N LEU A 103 4.64 -7.57 0.89
CA LEU A 103 3.55 -8.50 0.59
C LEU A 103 2.17 -7.85 0.75
N LEU A 104 1.94 -7.12 1.84
CA LEU A 104 0.65 -6.47 2.09
C LEU A 104 0.37 -5.35 1.09
N LEU A 105 1.38 -4.57 0.72
CA LEU A 105 1.25 -3.56 -0.33
C LEU A 105 0.88 -4.22 -1.67
N ALA A 106 1.61 -5.25 -2.08
CA ALA A 106 1.33 -5.99 -3.32
C ALA A 106 -0.07 -6.62 -3.31
N ALA A 107 -0.50 -7.16 -2.17
CA ALA A 107 -1.83 -7.72 -2.02
C ALA A 107 -2.93 -6.65 -2.15
N CYS A 108 -2.74 -5.47 -1.55
CA CYS A 108 -3.67 -4.36 -1.69
C CYS A 108 -3.72 -3.84 -3.14
N GLU A 109 -2.56 -3.68 -3.78
CA GLU A 109 -2.48 -3.30 -5.19
C GLU A 109 -3.23 -4.28 -6.10
N SER A 110 -3.16 -5.58 -5.80
CA SER A 110 -3.86 -6.61 -6.58
C SER A 110 -5.39 -6.50 -6.52
N LEU A 111 -5.96 -5.84 -5.51
CA LEU A 111 -7.42 -5.65 -5.40
C LEU A 111 -7.98 -4.85 -6.58
N ALA A 112 -7.18 -3.98 -7.20
CA ALA A 112 -7.57 -3.22 -8.37
C ALA A 112 -7.81 -4.11 -9.61
N HIS A 113 -7.36 -5.36 -9.60
CA HIS A 113 -7.51 -6.33 -10.68
C HIS A 113 -8.65 -7.33 -10.44
N GLU A 114 -9.44 -7.12 -9.39
CA GLU A 114 -10.49 -8.04 -8.98
C GLU A 114 -11.89 -7.55 -9.31
N PRO A 115 -12.86 -8.45 -9.51
CA PRO A 115 -14.25 -8.06 -9.47
C PRO A 115 -14.58 -7.54 -8.05
N PRO A 116 -15.51 -6.56 -7.92
CA PRO A 116 -15.86 -5.96 -6.63
C PRO A 116 -16.22 -6.97 -5.53
N SER A 117 -16.91 -8.05 -5.87
CA SER A 117 -17.25 -9.12 -4.92
C SER A 117 -16.01 -9.84 -4.36
N ALA A 118 -15.01 -10.13 -5.20
CA ALA A 118 -13.79 -10.80 -4.77
C ALA A 118 -12.83 -9.88 -4.01
N ALA A 119 -12.80 -8.58 -4.34
CA ALA A 119 -11.98 -7.60 -3.63
C ALA A 119 -12.36 -7.51 -2.14
N ALA A 120 -13.66 -7.50 -1.84
CA ALA A 120 -14.17 -7.51 -0.47
C ALA A 120 -13.78 -8.79 0.29
N ASP A 121 -13.84 -9.95 -0.37
CA ASP A 121 -13.44 -11.22 0.21
C ASP A 121 -11.95 -11.26 0.55
N ARG A 122 -11.11 -10.74 -0.35
CA ARG A 122 -9.66 -10.71 -0.17
C ARG A 122 -9.23 -9.74 0.91
N LEU A 123 -9.85 -8.56 0.99
CA LEU A 123 -9.61 -7.63 2.11
C LEU A 123 -9.89 -8.30 3.46
N ARG A 124 -10.98 -9.06 3.56
CA ARG A 124 -11.29 -9.83 4.77
C ARG A 124 -10.20 -10.83 5.11
N LEU A 125 -9.72 -11.60 4.12
CA LEU A 125 -8.64 -12.56 4.30
C LEU A 125 -7.33 -11.88 4.72
N LEU A 126 -6.98 -10.73 4.13
CA LEU A 126 -5.81 -9.96 4.51
C LEU A 126 -5.88 -9.51 5.98
N LEU A 127 -7.03 -9.01 6.41
CA LEU A 127 -7.24 -8.60 7.81
C LEU A 127 -7.13 -9.78 8.78
N GLN A 128 -7.60 -10.98 8.39
CA GLN A 128 -7.45 -12.21 9.19
C GLN A 128 -5.99 -12.68 9.27
N LEU A 129 -5.21 -12.50 8.20
CA LEU A 129 -3.78 -12.86 8.20
C LEU A 129 -2.95 -11.96 9.13
N THR A 130 -3.36 -10.69 9.28
CA THR A 130 -2.65 -9.68 10.09
C THR A 130 -3.23 -9.48 11.49
N GLY A 131 -4.25 -10.23 11.89
CA GLY A 131 -4.84 -10.17 13.22
C GLY A 131 -5.68 -11.41 13.53
N ARG A 132 -5.49 -12.00 14.71
CA ARG A 132 -6.35 -13.11 15.17
C ARG A 132 -7.80 -12.63 15.16
N SER A 133 -8.64 -13.21 14.31
CA SER A 133 -10.06 -13.36 14.65
C SER A 133 -10.10 -14.23 15.91
N GLY A 134 -10.20 -13.59 17.07
CA GLY A 134 -10.42 -14.28 18.32
C GLY A 134 -11.65 -15.17 18.16
N SER A 135 -11.46 -16.48 18.25
CA SER A 135 -12.54 -17.36 18.68
C SER A 135 -12.85 -16.95 20.13
N PRO A 136 -14.12 -16.75 20.52
CA PRO A 136 -14.46 -16.87 21.92
C PRO A 136 -14.13 -18.30 22.36
N GLY A 137 -13.73 -18.44 23.63
CA GLY A 137 -13.25 -19.68 24.23
C GLY A 137 -14.23 -20.85 24.17
#